data_AF-A0A819X5J3-F1
#
_entry.id   AF-A0A819X5J3-F1
#
_cell.length_a   1.000
_cell.length_b   1.000
_cell.length_c   1.000
_cell.angle_alpha   90.00
_cell.angle_beta   90.00
_cell.angle_gamma   90.00
#
_symmetry.space_group_name_H-M   'P 1'
#
loop_
_entity.id
_entity.type
_entity.pdbx_description
1 polymer ?
#
loop_
_entity_poly.entity_id
_entity_poly.type
_entity_poly.pdbx_seq_one_letter_code
_entity_poly.pdbx_strand_id
1 'polypeptide(L)'
;MVSGHTNNHNQSDAYANVMRGQVLFNDSQLPKIIWNQIKILVISNKDEFDNERNLLVTETLPKLQQHFLTQGIYVDFVDCNFNWNFDLSKNPYHMRRYMKELKNAYQTSTGPFLLTFIGNKYGNIVLPIELSTPEYNNIKNAASDLGKNIKLLEEWYLLDDKSSPSMYKLKDPDENFSDIPPRSISTYDLNTCENHEWNEAYMYLADLFLSVLNEKSHMKSMHDIQLLSSVEILVNYATKLSPSGCMCILRQFDGLNERCKGSENYIDLLPGGRLDKIRQEKLKRFRESITNKLSNNENNEINLEGNQTIINIPWRDHTDSQSDDPDYQRYMRTLNASVFLRIKSLNQNYIDVSISNYFKSPEKSFYNEVLVHLTYYSKHSSHTCLGFEHFTERNYSFKHWLTVANTSEHYPYTIFGSRASGKTLLCTKIVQYLLNTLEKNVQCVIRYFNLTSKSRNISEVFTSICTQLSSLEHVPASNNEQYMNHIEYYHSALASLSKSQRPVILMIDGIEDITPPNQHASSVALYQALLQLLPPK
;
A
#
# COMPACT_ATOMS: atom_id res chain seq x y z
N MET A 1 -3.29 -7.06 -50.35
CA MET A 1 -2.99 -8.40 -49.79
C MET A 1 -1.48 -8.51 -49.62
N VAL A 2 -0.99 -8.22 -48.41
CA VAL A 2 0.29 -8.73 -47.90
C VAL A 2 0.01 -9.10 -46.45
N SER A 3 0.00 -10.41 -46.21
CA SER A 3 -0.10 -11.11 -44.92
C SER A 3 0.91 -10.55 -43.90
N GLY A 4 0.61 -10.35 -42.63
CA GLY A 4 -0.34 -11.08 -41.79
C GLY A 4 0.29 -12.27 -41.04
N HIS A 5 1.62 -12.31 -40.85
CA HIS A 5 2.28 -13.37 -40.06
C HIS A 5 3.58 -12.88 -39.40
N THR A 6 3.52 -12.16 -38.28
CA THR A 6 4.72 -11.95 -37.43
C THR A 6 4.50 -11.92 -35.91
N ASN A 7 3.29 -12.06 -35.35
CA ASN A 7 3.08 -11.82 -33.89
C ASN A 7 2.64 -13.01 -33.01
N ASN A 8 2.44 -14.23 -33.54
CA ASN A 8 1.93 -15.36 -32.70
C ASN A 8 3.03 -16.20 -32.01
N HIS A 9 4.24 -16.31 -32.57
CA HIS A 9 5.30 -17.13 -31.95
C HIS A 9 5.86 -16.50 -30.66
N ASN A 10 6.13 -15.20 -30.66
CA ASN A 10 6.67 -14.50 -29.49
C ASN A 10 5.73 -14.51 -28.26
N GLN A 11 4.41 -14.53 -28.47
CA GLN A 11 3.43 -14.56 -27.37
C GLN A 11 3.30 -15.97 -26.75
N SER A 12 3.40 -17.02 -27.56
CA SER A 12 3.39 -18.41 -27.10
C SER A 12 4.60 -18.72 -26.22
N ASP A 13 5.78 -18.22 -26.62
CA ASP A 13 7.01 -18.42 -25.84
C ASP A 13 6.96 -17.64 -24.53
N ALA A 14 6.46 -16.39 -24.54
CA ALA A 14 6.27 -15.62 -23.31
C ALA A 14 5.32 -16.31 -22.31
N TYR A 15 4.21 -16.87 -22.81
CA TYR A 15 3.28 -17.64 -21.97
C TYR A 15 3.97 -18.84 -21.32
N ALA A 16 4.63 -19.67 -22.13
CA ALA A 16 5.33 -20.86 -21.64
C ALA A 16 6.42 -20.51 -20.63
N ASN A 17 7.15 -19.41 -20.84
CA ASN A 17 8.23 -18.99 -19.96
C ASN A 17 7.73 -18.54 -18.58
N VAL A 18 6.65 -17.75 -18.52
CA VAL A 18 6.01 -17.36 -17.26
C VAL A 18 5.47 -18.57 -16.52
N MET A 19 4.78 -19.48 -17.22
CA MET A 19 4.21 -20.68 -16.61
C MET A 19 5.28 -21.65 -16.09
N ARG A 20 6.45 -21.70 -16.74
CA ARG A 20 7.64 -22.42 -16.25
C ARG A 20 8.37 -21.70 -15.12
N GLY A 21 7.99 -20.47 -14.79
CA GLY A 21 8.69 -19.62 -13.83
C GLY A 21 10.11 -19.28 -14.25
N GLN A 22 10.39 -19.21 -15.55
CA GLN A 22 11.69 -18.79 -16.03
C GLN A 22 11.87 -17.29 -15.79
N VAL A 23 12.58 -16.95 -14.71
CA VAL A 23 12.89 -15.56 -14.35
C VAL A 23 14.24 -15.15 -14.95
N LEU A 24 14.45 -15.41 -16.24
CA LEU A 24 15.66 -14.98 -16.97
C LEU A 24 15.51 -13.59 -17.60
N PHE A 25 14.44 -12.88 -17.26
CA PHE A 25 14.12 -11.60 -17.86
C PHE A 25 14.65 -10.48 -16.97
N ASN A 26 15.61 -9.70 -17.50
CA ASN A 26 15.76 -8.31 -17.08
C ASN A 26 14.37 -7.66 -17.07
N ASP A 27 14.05 -6.80 -16.10
CA ASP A 27 12.71 -6.19 -15.91
C ASP A 27 12.07 -5.64 -17.21
N SER A 28 12.89 -5.29 -18.21
CA SER A 28 12.48 -4.83 -19.54
C SER A 28 11.84 -5.89 -20.47
N GLN A 29 11.89 -7.18 -20.14
CA GLN A 29 11.39 -8.28 -20.98
C GLN A 29 10.15 -8.99 -20.41
N LEU A 30 9.72 -8.66 -19.19
CA LEU A 30 8.51 -9.23 -18.62
C LEU A 30 7.25 -8.65 -19.30
N PRO A 31 6.26 -9.48 -19.62
CA PRO A 31 4.97 -9.02 -20.11
C PRO A 31 4.32 -8.01 -19.15
N LYS A 32 3.55 -7.07 -19.67
CA LYS A 32 2.86 -6.07 -18.85
C LYS A 32 1.74 -6.74 -18.04
N ILE A 33 1.80 -6.59 -16.71
CA ILE A 33 0.72 -7.02 -15.81
C ILE A 33 -0.55 -6.23 -16.14
N ILE A 34 -1.67 -6.93 -16.21
CA ILE A 34 -2.99 -6.32 -16.25
C ILE A 34 -3.53 -6.33 -14.82
N TRP A 35 -3.86 -5.17 -14.28
CA TRP A 35 -4.44 -5.07 -12.95
C TRP A 35 -5.97 -5.09 -13.03
N ASN A 36 -6.59 -6.00 -12.28
CA ASN A 36 -8.05 -6.10 -12.13
C ASN A 36 -8.54 -5.46 -10.84
N GLN A 37 -7.84 -4.46 -10.32
CA GLN A 37 -8.24 -3.77 -9.09
C GLN A 37 -8.27 -2.26 -9.28
N ILE A 38 -9.24 -1.62 -8.63
CA ILE A 38 -9.33 -0.18 -8.43
C ILE A 38 -9.12 0.04 -6.94
N LYS A 39 -7.89 0.37 -6.56
CA LYS A 39 -7.49 0.60 -5.18
C LYS A 39 -7.31 2.10 -4.97
N ILE A 40 -8.20 2.70 -4.18
CA ILE A 40 -8.23 4.14 -3.95
C ILE A 40 -7.91 4.39 -2.48
N LEU A 41 -6.83 5.14 -2.22
CA LEU A 41 -6.56 5.63 -0.88
C LEU A 41 -7.45 6.84 -0.60
N VAL A 42 -8.14 6.81 0.54
CA VAL A 42 -8.94 7.92 1.03
C VAL A 42 -8.09 8.74 2.00
N ILE A 43 -7.99 10.05 1.76
CA ILE A 43 -7.15 10.96 2.55
C ILE A 43 -7.96 12.18 2.98
N SER A 44 -8.07 12.38 4.29
CA SER A 44 -8.71 13.54 4.90
C SER A 44 -8.10 13.83 6.27
N ASN A 45 -8.43 14.99 6.84
CA ASN A 45 -8.27 15.19 8.28
C ASN A 45 -9.15 14.19 9.03
N LYS A 46 -8.60 13.57 10.08
CA LYS A 46 -9.29 12.55 10.89
C LYS A 46 -10.60 13.09 11.46
N ASP A 47 -10.54 14.24 12.11
CA ASP A 47 -11.66 14.77 12.92
C ASP A 47 -12.75 15.52 12.13
N GLU A 48 -12.65 15.61 10.79
CA GLU A 48 -13.48 16.53 10.00
C GLU A 48 -14.50 15.83 9.06
N PHE A 49 -14.20 14.59 8.66
CA PHE A 49 -14.89 13.90 7.55
C PHE A 49 -15.44 12.52 7.93
N ASP A 50 -15.71 12.28 9.22
CA ASP A 50 -16.20 10.97 9.70
C ASP A 50 -17.47 10.51 9.00
N ASN A 51 -18.44 11.42 8.82
CA ASN A 51 -19.71 11.11 8.17
C ASN A 51 -19.53 10.79 6.69
N GLU A 52 -18.72 11.59 5.98
CA GLU A 52 -18.41 11.37 4.56
C GLU A 52 -17.67 10.05 4.34
N ARG A 53 -16.66 9.75 5.18
CA ARG A 53 -15.90 8.50 5.10
C ARG A 53 -16.79 7.30 5.43
N ASN A 54 -17.66 7.41 6.44
CA ASN A 54 -18.64 6.38 6.76
C ASN A 54 -19.54 6.11 5.55
N LEU A 55 -20.07 7.16 4.91
CA LEU A 55 -20.92 7.06 3.72
C LEU A 55 -20.21 6.36 2.55
N LEU A 56 -18.91 6.63 2.35
CA LEU A 56 -18.13 5.94 1.33
C LEU A 56 -18.10 4.43 1.54
N VAL A 57 -17.89 3.96 2.77
CA VAL A 57 -17.78 2.54 3.08
C VAL A 57 -19.15 1.86 3.09
N THR A 58 -20.18 2.51 3.65
CA THR A 58 -21.51 1.91 3.84
C THR A 58 -22.38 1.95 2.58
N GLU A 59 -22.20 2.95 1.71
CA GLU A 59 -23.03 3.13 0.52
C GLU A 59 -22.27 3.15 -0.80
N THR A 60 -21.21 3.95 -0.92
CA THR A 60 -20.54 4.16 -2.22
C THR A 60 -19.78 2.91 -2.66
N LEU A 61 -18.96 2.34 -1.77
CA LEU A 61 -18.11 1.19 -2.06
C LEU A 61 -18.92 -0.05 -2.46
N PRO A 62 -20.01 -0.45 -1.75
CA PRO A 62 -20.84 -1.57 -2.18
C PRO A 62 -21.44 -1.40 -3.59
N LYS A 63 -21.90 -0.18 -3.92
CA LYS A 63 -22.45 0.13 -5.26
C LYS A 63 -21.37 0.02 -6.34
N LEU A 64 -20.15 0.50 -6.07
CA LEU A 64 -19.01 0.37 -6.99
C LEU A 64 -18.62 -1.09 -7.17
N GLN A 65 -18.48 -1.84 -6.07
CA GLN A 65 -18.17 -3.26 -6.09
C GLN A 65 -19.21 -4.03 -6.89
N GLN A 66 -20.51 -3.80 -6.67
CA GLN A 66 -21.57 -4.43 -7.45
C GLN A 66 -21.46 -4.11 -8.95
N HIS A 67 -21.12 -2.87 -9.31
CA HIS A 67 -20.98 -2.46 -10.71
C HIS A 67 -19.79 -3.15 -11.39
N PHE A 68 -18.61 -3.07 -10.78
CA PHE A 68 -17.34 -3.52 -11.38
C PHE A 68 -17.08 -5.02 -11.24
N LEU A 69 -17.73 -5.70 -10.29
CA LEU A 69 -17.59 -7.15 -10.12
C LEU A 69 -18.05 -7.91 -11.35
N THR A 70 -19.09 -7.43 -12.04
CA THR A 70 -19.57 -8.01 -13.31
C THR A 70 -18.52 -7.98 -14.43
N GLN A 71 -17.51 -7.11 -14.29
CA GLN A 71 -16.40 -6.92 -15.22
C GLN A 71 -15.12 -7.61 -14.72
N GLY A 72 -15.18 -8.32 -13.59
CA GLY A 72 -14.03 -9.01 -12.98
C GLY A 72 -13.05 -8.08 -12.26
N ILE A 73 -13.50 -6.86 -11.91
CA ILE A 73 -12.68 -5.82 -11.28
C ILE A 73 -13.06 -5.68 -9.81
N TYR A 74 -12.04 -5.69 -8.94
CA TYR A 74 -12.19 -5.51 -7.50
C TYR A 74 -12.00 -4.04 -7.15
N VAL A 75 -12.93 -3.46 -6.39
CA VAL A 75 -12.80 -2.08 -5.90
C VAL A 75 -12.56 -2.12 -4.41
N ASP A 76 -11.54 -1.37 -3.96
CA ASP A 76 -11.15 -1.28 -2.57
C ASP A 76 -10.84 0.17 -2.18
N PHE A 77 -11.38 0.59 -1.04
CA PHE A 77 -11.06 1.87 -0.42
C PHE A 77 -10.16 1.61 0.78
N VAL A 78 -8.97 2.20 0.75
CA VAL A 78 -8.02 2.12 1.86
C VAL A 78 -8.05 3.45 2.60
N ASP A 79 -8.62 3.45 3.81
CA ASP A 79 -8.73 4.65 4.64
C ASP A 79 -7.98 4.45 5.95
N CYS A 80 -6.81 5.10 6.07
CA CYS A 80 -6.02 5.09 7.30
C CYS A 80 -6.82 5.44 8.57
N ASN A 81 -7.83 6.31 8.49
CA ASN A 81 -8.58 6.75 9.66
C ASN A 81 -9.62 5.72 10.13
N PHE A 82 -9.97 4.72 9.30
CA PHE A 82 -10.73 3.53 9.71
C PHE A 82 -9.84 2.32 9.97
N ASN A 83 -8.81 2.15 9.15
CA ASN A 83 -7.95 0.98 9.20
C ASN A 83 -6.95 1.04 10.37
N TRP A 84 -6.63 2.23 10.88
CA TRP A 84 -5.63 2.44 11.92
C TRP A 84 -6.18 3.26 13.09
N ASN A 85 -5.95 2.77 14.32
CA ASN A 85 -6.35 3.44 15.56
C ASN A 85 -5.39 4.60 15.95
N PHE A 86 -4.78 5.30 15.00
CA PHE A 86 -3.89 6.43 15.27
C PHE A 86 -4.10 7.58 14.29
N ASP A 87 -3.61 8.76 14.65
CA ASP A 87 -3.63 9.94 13.79
C ASP A 87 -2.32 10.01 12.99
N LEU A 88 -2.43 9.90 11.66
CA LEU A 88 -1.31 9.97 10.72
C LEU A 88 -0.44 11.23 10.87
N SER A 89 -1.03 12.34 11.32
CA SER A 89 -0.30 13.59 11.50
C SER A 89 0.71 13.54 12.65
N LYS A 90 0.46 12.67 13.65
CA LYS A 90 1.27 12.59 14.87
C LYS A 90 2.48 11.68 14.73
N ASN A 91 2.49 10.73 13.79
CA ASN A 91 3.63 9.85 13.59
C ASN A 91 4.13 9.93 12.12
N PRO A 92 5.24 10.65 11.87
CA PRO A 92 5.76 10.81 10.51
C PRO A 92 6.28 9.49 9.90
N TYR A 93 6.64 8.49 10.72
CA TYR A 93 7.00 7.17 10.24
C TYR A 93 5.80 6.41 9.70
N HIS A 94 4.64 6.51 10.35
CA HIS A 94 3.37 5.99 9.81
C HIS A 94 2.98 6.68 8.50
N MET A 95 3.14 8.00 8.42
CA MET A 95 2.93 8.72 7.16
C MET A 95 3.85 8.21 6.05
N ARG A 96 5.15 7.99 6.33
CA ARG A 96 6.09 7.41 5.36
C ARG A 96 5.67 6.01 4.91
N ARG A 97 5.11 5.20 5.81
CA ARG A 97 4.52 3.88 5.48
C ARG A 97 3.30 4.05 4.56
N TYR A 98 2.41 4.97 4.86
CA TYR A 98 1.22 5.26 4.04
C TYR A 98 1.57 5.81 2.65
N MET A 99 2.63 6.63 2.52
CA MET A 99 3.15 7.07 1.23
C MET A 99 3.60 5.89 0.35
N LYS A 100 4.18 4.83 0.93
CA LYS A 100 4.53 3.62 0.18
C LYS A 100 3.27 2.92 -0.34
N GLU A 101 2.20 2.86 0.46
CA GLU A 101 0.92 2.28 0.04
C GLU A 101 0.24 3.12 -1.05
N LEU A 102 0.35 4.45 -0.99
CA LEU A 102 -0.11 5.35 -2.04
C LEU A 102 0.65 5.12 -3.35
N LYS A 103 1.98 4.97 -3.27
CA LYS A 103 2.80 4.61 -4.44
C LYS A 103 2.43 3.23 -4.98
N ASN A 104 2.13 2.27 -4.11
CA ASN A 104 1.67 0.95 -4.51
C ASN A 104 0.33 1.04 -5.26
N ALA A 105 -0.66 1.75 -4.72
CA ALA A 105 -1.94 1.96 -5.39
C ALA A 105 -1.77 2.66 -6.75
N TYR A 106 -0.90 3.65 -6.87
CA TYR A 106 -0.57 4.25 -8.17
C TYR A 106 -0.02 3.22 -9.18
N GLN A 107 0.77 2.25 -8.73
CA GLN A 107 1.38 1.23 -9.59
C GLN A 107 0.43 0.07 -9.94
N THR A 108 -0.53 -0.22 -9.06
CA THR A 108 -1.33 -1.45 -9.14
C THR A 108 -2.83 -1.21 -9.30
N SER A 109 -3.30 0.03 -9.21
CA SER A 109 -4.69 0.42 -9.43
C SER A 109 -4.93 0.78 -10.89
N THR A 110 -6.09 0.38 -11.37
CA THR A 110 -6.68 0.84 -12.61
C THR A 110 -7.50 2.11 -12.32
N GLY A 111 -7.24 3.19 -13.06
CA GLY A 111 -7.95 4.46 -12.90
C GLY A 111 -7.46 5.30 -11.72
N PRO A 112 -8.34 5.97 -10.95
CA PRO A 112 -7.92 6.79 -9.82
C PRO A 112 -7.30 5.92 -8.71
N PHE A 113 -6.31 6.49 -8.01
CA PHE A 113 -5.65 5.85 -6.88
C PHE A 113 -5.71 6.70 -5.60
N LEU A 114 -6.16 7.95 -5.70
CA LEU A 114 -6.37 8.86 -4.59
C LEU A 114 -7.78 9.46 -4.65
N LEU A 115 -8.47 9.46 -3.52
CA LEU A 115 -9.62 10.31 -3.22
C LEU A 115 -9.30 11.13 -1.97
N THR A 116 -9.26 12.45 -2.10
CA THR A 116 -9.00 13.34 -0.95
C THR A 116 -10.18 14.25 -0.65
N PHE A 117 -10.43 14.45 0.65
CA PHE A 117 -11.36 15.43 1.17
C PHE A 117 -10.59 16.57 1.83
N ILE A 118 -10.86 17.80 1.40
CA ILE A 118 -10.28 19.00 1.99
C ILE A 118 -11.41 19.92 2.41
N GLY A 119 -11.47 20.20 3.71
CA GLY A 119 -12.49 21.01 4.34
C GLY A 119 -11.92 22.34 4.81
N ASN A 120 -12.53 22.92 5.83
CA ASN A 120 -12.21 24.24 6.37
C ASN A 120 -11.07 24.19 7.41
N LYS A 121 -10.60 22.97 7.76
CA LYS A 121 -9.47 22.72 8.65
C LYS A 121 -8.22 22.37 7.84
N TYR A 122 -7.10 23.01 8.14
CA TYR A 122 -5.79 22.65 7.60
C TYR A 122 -5.26 21.37 8.22
N GLY A 123 -5.46 21.22 9.53
CA GLY A 123 -5.03 20.07 10.31
C GLY A 123 -3.64 20.24 10.94
N ASN A 124 -3.24 19.16 11.60
CA ASN A 124 -2.00 19.03 12.33
C ASN A 124 -0.78 19.00 11.40
N ILE A 125 0.30 19.67 11.79
CA ILE A 125 1.57 19.63 11.07
C ILE A 125 2.31 18.33 11.35
N VAL A 126 3.08 17.86 10.37
CA VAL A 126 3.94 16.69 10.56
C VAL A 126 5.36 17.11 10.88
N LEU A 127 5.92 16.56 11.96
CA LEU A 127 7.30 16.81 12.36
C LEU A 127 8.30 16.16 11.39
N PRO A 128 9.44 16.81 11.09
CA PRO A 128 10.46 16.24 10.22
C PRO A 128 11.11 15.00 10.85
N ILE A 129 11.27 13.93 10.07
CA ILE A 129 11.97 12.71 10.55
C ILE A 129 13.46 12.99 10.72
N GLU A 130 14.03 13.75 9.79
CA GLU A 130 15.46 14.01 9.71
C GLU A 130 15.70 15.51 9.68
N LEU A 131 16.68 15.96 10.45
CA LEU A 131 17.18 17.32 10.48
C LEU A 131 18.68 17.27 10.32
N SER A 132 19.22 18.14 9.48
CA SER A 132 20.66 18.34 9.43
C SER A 132 21.16 18.92 10.76
N THR A 133 22.42 18.65 11.08
CA THR A 133 23.09 19.23 12.25
C THR A 133 22.91 20.77 12.37
N PRO A 134 23.07 21.58 11.30
CA PRO A 134 22.83 23.02 11.39
C PRO A 134 21.35 23.36 11.63
N GLU A 135 20.40 22.66 10.99
CA GLU A 135 18.96 22.87 11.22
C GLU A 135 18.56 22.61 12.66
N TYR A 136 18.99 21.48 13.23
CA TYR A 136 18.71 21.12 14.61
C TYR A 136 19.25 22.16 15.59
N ASN A 137 20.52 22.56 15.42
CA ASN A 137 21.14 23.56 16.29
C ASN A 137 20.45 24.93 16.18
N ASN A 138 20.03 25.33 14.97
CA ASN A 138 19.27 26.57 14.79
C ASN A 138 17.92 26.53 15.50
N ILE A 139 17.19 25.41 15.39
CA ILE A 139 15.91 25.23 16.10
C ILE A 139 16.12 25.24 17.61
N LYS A 140 17.12 24.52 18.11
CA LYS A 140 17.47 24.45 19.54
C LYS A 140 17.81 25.83 20.12
N ASN A 141 18.66 26.59 19.42
CA ASN A 141 19.05 27.93 19.85
C ASN A 141 17.84 28.88 19.82
N ALA A 142 17.06 28.86 18.73
CA ALA A 142 15.86 29.68 18.61
C ALA A 142 14.79 29.37 19.66
N ALA A 143 14.57 28.10 19.98
CA ALA A 143 13.66 27.69 21.05
C ALA A 143 14.15 28.20 22.42
N SER A 144 15.46 28.15 22.65
CA SER A 144 16.08 28.66 23.89
C SER A 144 15.93 30.18 24.00
N ASP A 145 16.17 30.92 22.91
CA ASP A 145 15.97 32.38 22.84
C ASP A 145 14.52 32.78 23.16
N LEU A 146 13.57 31.94 22.73
CA LEU A 146 12.13 32.06 22.96
C LEU A 146 11.67 31.66 24.38
N GLY A 147 12.59 31.18 25.22
CA GLY A 147 12.27 30.67 26.56
C GLY A 147 11.48 29.35 26.55
N LYS A 148 11.48 28.61 25.43
CA LYS A 148 10.87 27.27 25.35
C LYS A 148 11.81 26.23 25.99
N ASN A 149 11.24 25.21 26.60
CA ASN A 149 11.96 24.08 27.17
C ASN A 149 12.42 23.10 26.08
N ILE A 150 13.73 22.97 25.89
CA ILE A 150 14.33 22.11 24.85
C ILE A 150 14.46 20.63 25.23
N LYS A 151 14.09 20.22 26.45
CA LYS A 151 14.28 18.82 26.93
C LYS A 151 13.65 17.79 25.99
N LEU A 152 12.40 18.01 25.59
CA LEU A 152 11.70 17.10 24.68
C LEU A 152 12.34 17.08 23.28
N LEU A 153 12.93 18.18 22.82
CA LEU A 153 13.66 18.23 21.56
C LEU A 153 14.94 17.39 21.63
N GLU A 154 15.69 17.46 22.73
CA GLU A 154 16.91 16.66 22.97
C GLU A 154 16.61 15.18 23.19
N GLU A 155 15.48 14.88 23.83
CA GLU A 155 15.06 13.51 24.09
C GLU A 155 14.58 12.78 22.84
N TRP A 156 13.83 13.45 21.97
CA TRP A 156 13.19 12.83 20.81
C TRP A 156 14.01 12.89 19.53
N TYR A 157 14.91 13.87 19.37
CA TYR A 157 15.80 13.94 18.19
C TYR A 157 17.23 13.58 18.59
N LEU A 158 17.69 12.41 18.12
CA LEU A 158 19.02 11.89 18.42
C LEU A 158 19.95 11.99 17.21
N LEU A 159 21.23 12.24 17.46
CA LEU A 159 22.25 12.27 16.42
C LEU A 159 22.50 10.85 15.89
N ASP A 160 22.32 10.65 14.59
CA ASP A 160 22.70 9.44 13.86
C ASP A 160 24.07 9.65 13.20
N ASP A 161 25.13 9.27 13.92
CA ASP A 161 26.53 9.35 13.48
C ASP A 161 26.88 8.34 12.37
N LYS A 162 26.00 7.37 12.09
CA LYS A 162 26.17 6.38 11.03
C LYS A 162 25.74 6.91 9.66
N SER A 163 24.97 8.00 9.64
CA SER A 163 24.60 8.70 8.41
C SER A 163 25.73 9.62 7.93
N SER A 164 25.93 9.71 6.61
CA SER A 164 26.93 10.60 5.99
C SER A 164 26.23 11.56 5.01
N PRO A 165 26.06 12.86 5.33
CA PRO A 165 26.51 13.54 6.57
C PRO A 165 25.68 13.13 7.80
N SER A 166 26.19 13.40 9.00
CA SER A 166 25.48 13.10 10.26
C SER A 166 24.23 13.97 10.43
N MET A 167 23.10 13.32 10.73
CA MET A 167 21.78 13.92 10.83
C MET A 167 21.16 13.64 12.20
N TYR A 168 20.31 14.54 12.70
CA TYR A 168 19.43 14.27 13.83
C TYR A 168 18.16 13.58 13.34
N LYS A 169 17.79 12.47 13.98
CA LYS A 169 16.61 11.67 13.66
C LYS A 169 15.64 11.65 14.81
N LEU A 170 14.36 11.88 14.50
CA LEU A 170 13.25 11.68 15.43
C LEU A 170 13.16 10.19 15.80
N LYS A 171 13.09 9.82 17.08
CA LYS A 171 12.81 8.43 17.50
C LYS A 171 11.47 7.96 16.92
N ASP A 172 11.37 6.72 16.43
CA ASP A 172 10.07 6.18 16.01
C ASP A 172 9.23 5.92 17.28
N PRO A 173 8.10 6.62 17.47
CA PRO A 173 7.26 6.42 18.65
C PRO A 173 6.68 5.00 18.72
N ASP A 174 6.64 4.30 17.59
CA ASP A 174 6.04 2.98 17.42
C ASP A 174 6.99 2.03 16.66
N GLU A 175 8.21 1.82 17.19
CA GLU A 175 9.24 0.96 16.54
C GLU A 175 8.73 -0.46 16.17
N ASN A 176 7.75 -0.99 16.91
CA ASN A 176 7.16 -2.31 16.68
C ASN A 176 5.99 -2.33 15.68
N PHE A 177 5.63 -1.20 15.06
CA PHE A 177 4.45 -1.10 14.19
C PHE A 177 4.59 -1.90 12.88
N SER A 178 3.48 -2.53 12.48
CA SER A 178 3.40 -3.37 11.26
C SER A 178 3.48 -2.54 9.97
N ASP A 179 4.44 -2.84 9.10
CA ASP A 179 4.51 -2.27 7.73
C ASP A 179 3.38 -2.71 6.79
N ILE A 180 2.59 -3.73 7.17
CA ILE A 180 1.43 -4.19 6.40
C ILE A 180 0.19 -3.49 7.00
N PRO A 181 -0.55 -2.66 6.24
CA PRO A 181 -1.82 -2.13 6.71
C PRO A 181 -2.77 -3.32 6.97
N PRO A 182 -3.50 -3.37 8.11
CA PRO A 182 -4.54 -4.36 8.30
C PRO A 182 -5.63 -4.07 7.26
N ARG A 183 -5.93 -5.09 6.44
CA ARG A 183 -6.88 -5.01 5.31
C ARG A 183 -8.22 -5.68 5.63
N SER A 184 -8.48 -6.05 6.89
CA SER A 184 -9.71 -6.69 7.34
C SER A 184 -10.24 -6.09 8.64
N ILE A 185 -11.57 -5.92 8.71
CA ILE A 185 -12.28 -5.37 9.87
C ILE A 185 -12.03 -6.09 11.18
N SER A 186 -11.76 -7.39 11.11
CA SER A 186 -11.64 -8.26 12.27
C SER A 186 -10.24 -8.38 12.89
N THR A 187 -9.20 -7.74 12.31
CA THR A 187 -7.84 -7.70 12.89
C THR A 187 -7.45 -6.34 13.43
N TYR A 188 -8.38 -5.37 13.46
CA TYR A 188 -8.13 -3.98 13.87
C TYR A 188 -7.85 -3.80 15.36
N ASP A 189 -8.01 -4.84 16.18
CA ASP A 189 -8.05 -4.70 17.64
C ASP A 189 -6.73 -4.99 18.38
N LEU A 190 -5.60 -5.18 17.69
CA LEU A 190 -4.44 -5.77 18.36
C LEU A 190 -3.14 -5.00 18.49
N ASN A 191 -2.92 -3.75 18.03
CA ASN A 191 -1.64 -3.07 18.36
C ASN A 191 -1.62 -1.55 18.14
N THR A 192 -2.32 -0.76 18.96
CA THR A 192 -1.86 0.59 19.33
C THR A 192 -2.63 1.05 20.58
N CYS A 193 -2.09 0.81 21.78
CA CYS A 193 -2.44 1.66 22.91
C CYS A 193 -2.01 3.09 22.54
N GLU A 194 -2.83 4.10 22.84
CA GLU A 194 -2.42 5.49 22.65
C GLU A 194 -1.11 5.72 23.41
N ASN A 195 -0.02 6.00 22.68
CA ASN A 195 1.24 6.39 23.29
C ASN A 195 1.08 7.80 23.86
N HIS A 196 0.53 7.90 25.08
CA HIS A 196 0.22 9.18 25.73
C HIS A 196 1.46 10.05 25.89
N GLU A 197 2.60 9.44 26.23
CA GLU A 197 3.90 10.12 26.32
C GLU A 197 4.28 10.79 24.99
N TRP A 198 4.17 10.05 23.88
CA TRP A 198 4.40 10.63 22.56
C TRP A 198 3.38 11.69 22.18
N ASN A 199 2.09 11.50 22.49
CA ASN A 199 1.06 12.48 22.17
C ASN A 199 1.36 13.84 22.83
N GLU A 200 1.76 13.84 24.10
CA GLU A 200 2.16 15.07 24.81
C GLU A 200 3.44 15.68 24.20
N ALA A 201 4.45 14.84 23.94
CA ALA A 201 5.69 15.27 23.32
C ALA A 201 5.47 15.88 21.93
N TYR A 202 4.66 15.24 21.09
CA TYR A 202 4.27 15.71 19.77
C TYR A 202 3.58 17.07 19.84
N MET A 203 2.58 17.24 20.72
CA MET A 203 1.85 18.51 20.84
C MET A 203 2.81 19.65 21.21
N TYR A 204 3.73 19.39 22.14
CA TYR A 204 4.74 20.35 22.55
C TYR A 204 5.74 20.67 21.43
N LEU A 205 6.28 19.64 20.77
CA LEU A 205 7.25 19.80 19.69
C LEU A 205 6.62 20.52 18.49
N ALA A 206 5.39 20.20 18.10
CA ALA A 206 4.69 20.90 17.03
C ALA A 206 4.54 22.40 17.32
N ASP A 207 4.16 22.77 18.55
CA ASP A 207 4.10 24.17 18.98
C ASP A 207 5.48 24.85 18.99
N LEU A 208 6.52 24.15 19.48
CA LEU A 208 7.90 24.65 19.48
C LEU A 208 8.37 24.95 18.05
N PHE A 209 8.21 24.01 17.13
CA PHE A 209 8.61 24.15 15.73
C PHE A 209 7.85 25.30 15.04
N LEU A 210 6.54 25.40 15.26
CA LEU A 210 5.73 26.51 14.72
C LEU A 210 6.17 27.87 15.28
N SER A 211 6.39 27.97 16.60
CA SER A 211 6.83 29.20 17.25
C SER A 211 8.16 29.67 16.68
N VAL A 212 9.13 28.76 16.58
CA VAL A 212 10.48 29.02 16.09
C VAL A 212 10.51 29.45 14.62
N LEU A 213 9.77 28.75 13.75
CA LEU A 213 9.75 29.09 12.32
C LEU A 213 8.98 30.39 12.01
N ASN A 214 7.96 30.72 12.82
CA ASN A 214 7.21 31.96 12.64
C ASN A 214 8.06 33.19 12.98
N GLU A 215 8.81 33.17 14.09
CA GLU A 215 9.64 34.30 14.49
C GLU A 215 10.88 34.48 13.61
N LYS A 216 11.53 33.39 13.21
CA LYS A 216 12.81 33.42 12.48
C LYS A 216 12.65 33.23 10.97
N SER A 217 11.49 33.56 10.41
CA SER A 217 11.16 33.46 8.98
C SER A 217 12.09 34.24 8.03
N HIS A 218 13.08 34.99 8.54
CA HIS A 218 14.11 35.70 7.77
C HIS A 218 15.49 35.01 7.76
N MET A 219 15.68 33.91 8.50
CA MET A 219 16.94 33.17 8.52
C MET A 219 17.04 32.22 7.32
N LYS A 220 18.01 32.47 6.44
CA LYS A 220 18.23 31.69 5.21
C LYS A 220 18.35 30.18 5.43
N SER A 221 18.91 29.74 6.56
CA SER A 221 19.11 28.34 6.91
C SER A 221 17.85 27.60 7.36
N MET A 222 16.75 28.31 7.66
CA MET A 222 15.49 27.70 8.11
C MET A 222 14.43 27.63 7.02
N HIS A 223 14.65 28.25 5.85
CA HIS A 223 13.68 28.28 4.76
C HIS A 223 13.40 26.91 4.13
N ASP A 224 14.29 25.94 4.32
CA ASP A 224 14.14 24.61 3.74
C ASP A 224 13.17 23.73 4.55
N ILE A 225 12.91 24.05 5.83
CA ILE A 225 12.01 23.29 6.68
C ILE A 225 10.56 23.74 6.45
N GLN A 226 9.84 22.99 5.62
CA GLN A 226 8.42 23.21 5.38
C GLN A 226 7.56 22.33 6.31
N LEU A 227 6.94 22.96 7.31
CA LEU A 227 5.93 22.29 8.16
C LEU A 227 4.57 22.30 7.46
N LEU A 228 4.20 21.14 6.92
CA LEU A 228 2.95 20.91 6.20
C LEU A 228 2.04 19.96 6.98
N SER A 229 0.73 20.01 6.70
CA SER A 229 -0.20 19.02 7.25
C SER A 229 -0.05 17.64 6.60
N SER A 230 -0.51 16.59 7.29
CA SER A 230 -0.46 15.22 6.75
C SER A 230 -1.19 15.10 5.41
N VAL A 231 -2.37 15.71 5.31
CA VAL A 231 -3.16 15.77 4.07
C VAL A 231 -2.37 16.47 2.96
N GLU A 232 -1.80 17.64 3.23
CA GLU A 232 -1.04 18.37 2.21
C GLU A 232 0.18 17.58 1.72
N ILE A 233 0.94 16.94 2.62
CA ILE A 233 2.10 16.12 2.26
C ILE A 233 1.69 14.98 1.32
N LEU A 234 0.66 14.23 1.70
CA LEU A 234 0.21 13.06 0.95
C LEU A 234 -0.39 13.44 -0.40
N VAL A 235 -1.20 14.49 -0.47
CA VAL A 235 -1.78 14.97 -1.72
C VAL A 235 -0.71 15.58 -2.63
N ASN A 236 0.26 16.32 -2.10
CA ASN A 236 1.39 16.81 -2.89
C ASN A 236 2.24 15.66 -3.44
N TYR A 237 2.40 14.57 -2.69
CA TYR A 237 3.07 13.37 -3.18
C TYR A 237 2.27 12.68 -4.29
N ALA A 238 0.98 12.46 -4.11
CA ALA A 238 0.11 11.82 -5.11
C ALA A 238 0.04 12.63 -6.41
N THR A 239 -0.14 13.94 -6.32
CA THR A 239 -0.21 14.81 -7.50
C THR A 239 1.11 14.86 -8.27
N LYS A 240 2.27 14.68 -7.60
CA LYS A 240 3.55 14.48 -8.28
C LYS A 240 3.64 13.14 -9.03
N LEU A 241 2.96 12.08 -8.54
CA LEU A 241 2.92 10.79 -9.23
C LEU A 241 2.02 10.84 -10.46
N SER A 242 0.79 11.32 -10.31
CA SER A 242 -0.15 11.53 -11.42
C SER A 242 -1.34 12.39 -10.99
N PRO A 243 -1.44 13.66 -11.47
CA PRO A 243 -2.60 14.51 -11.21
C PRO A 243 -3.91 13.94 -11.76
N SER A 244 -3.86 13.23 -12.89
CA SER A 244 -5.04 12.63 -13.54
C SER A 244 -5.62 11.46 -12.75
N GLY A 245 -4.82 10.79 -11.91
CA GLY A 245 -5.28 9.72 -11.01
C GLY A 245 -5.73 10.18 -9.62
N CYS A 246 -5.75 11.49 -9.36
CA CYS A 246 -6.15 12.08 -8.09
C CYS A 246 -7.55 12.70 -8.19
N MET A 247 -8.46 12.33 -7.30
CA MET A 247 -9.77 12.94 -7.13
C MET A 247 -9.80 13.79 -5.86
N CYS A 248 -10.34 15.01 -5.95
CA CYS A 248 -10.41 15.95 -4.83
C CYS A 248 -11.83 16.45 -4.61
N ILE A 249 -12.31 16.36 -3.38
CA ILE A 249 -13.59 16.94 -2.94
C ILE A 249 -13.27 18.08 -1.97
N LEU A 250 -13.57 19.30 -2.38
CA LEU A 250 -13.47 20.48 -1.54
C LEU A 250 -14.83 20.77 -0.92
N ARG A 251 -14.94 20.65 0.40
CA ARG A 251 -16.10 21.10 1.16
C ARG A 251 -15.83 22.50 1.70
N GLN A 252 -16.77 23.41 1.49
CA GLN A 252 -16.69 24.76 2.04
C GLN A 252 -17.98 25.11 2.78
N PHE A 253 -17.86 25.45 4.06
CA PHE A 253 -18.96 26.04 4.80
C PHE A 253 -19.05 27.55 4.57
N ASP A 254 -20.22 28.02 4.18
CA ASP A 254 -20.53 29.44 4.01
C ASP A 254 -21.07 30.01 5.32
N GLY A 255 -20.40 31.03 5.87
CA GLY A 255 -20.81 31.68 7.13
C GLY A 255 -20.21 31.09 8.40
N LEU A 256 -19.46 29.98 8.30
CA LEU A 256 -18.71 29.39 9.41
C LEU A 256 -17.56 30.31 9.87
N ASN A 257 -17.47 30.57 11.18
CA ASN A 257 -16.40 31.35 11.81
C ASN A 257 -16.13 30.86 13.26
N GLU A 258 -15.10 31.38 13.92
CA GLU A 258 -14.68 30.95 15.25
C GLU A 258 -15.69 31.20 16.39
N ARG A 259 -16.78 31.96 16.13
CA ARG A 259 -17.86 32.20 17.10
C ARG A 259 -19.02 31.23 16.95
N CYS A 260 -19.08 30.50 15.84
CA CYS A 260 -20.12 29.52 15.58
C CYS A 260 -19.97 28.33 16.54
N LYS A 261 -21.12 27.75 16.95
CA LYS A 261 -21.13 26.58 17.83
C LYS A 261 -20.59 25.35 17.09
N GLY A 262 -19.65 24.62 17.67
CA GLY A 262 -19.06 23.42 17.03
C GLY A 262 -18.03 23.75 15.94
N SER A 263 -17.62 25.02 15.82
CA SER A 263 -16.61 25.45 14.83
C SER A 263 -15.24 24.81 15.06
N GLU A 264 -14.93 24.39 16.28
CA GLU A 264 -13.69 23.69 16.66
C GLU A 264 -13.47 22.37 15.90
N ASN A 265 -14.54 21.75 15.39
CA ASN A 265 -14.46 20.52 14.59
C ASN A 265 -14.03 20.80 13.14
N TYR A 266 -14.22 22.02 12.67
CA TYR A 266 -14.10 22.38 11.25
C TYR A 266 -13.09 23.48 10.96
N ILE A 267 -12.57 24.15 11.99
CA ILE A 267 -11.61 25.25 11.87
C ILE A 267 -10.44 25.01 12.83
N ASP A 268 -9.24 25.37 12.41
CA ASP A 268 -8.08 25.40 13.31
C ASP A 268 -8.17 26.58 14.29
N LEU A 269 -8.23 26.27 15.58
CA LEU A 269 -8.28 27.25 16.67
C LEU A 269 -7.02 27.16 17.54
N LEU A 270 -6.51 28.32 17.96
CA LEU A 270 -5.49 28.47 18.98
C LEU A 270 -6.08 28.24 20.39
N PRO A 271 -5.24 28.00 21.42
CA PRO A 271 -5.69 27.99 22.80
C PRO A 271 -6.50 29.25 23.13
N GLY A 272 -7.70 29.05 23.70
CA GLY A 272 -8.65 30.14 23.96
C GLY A 272 -9.64 30.43 22.81
N GLY A 273 -9.72 29.56 21.79
CA GLY A 273 -10.79 29.58 20.78
C GLY A 273 -10.64 30.65 19.70
N ARG A 274 -9.45 31.24 19.54
CA ARG A 274 -9.18 32.22 18.47
C ARG A 274 -8.77 31.51 17.19
N LEU A 275 -9.13 32.08 16.04
CA LEU A 275 -8.74 31.55 14.73
C LEU A 275 -7.21 31.46 14.55
N ASP A 276 -6.69 30.30 14.16
CA ASP A 276 -5.29 30.13 13.76
C ASP A 276 -5.10 30.67 12.33
N LYS A 277 -4.80 31.96 12.23
CA LYS A 277 -4.61 32.64 10.94
C LYS A 277 -3.50 32.04 10.08
N ILE A 278 -2.48 31.43 10.71
CA ILE A 278 -1.33 30.87 9.99
C ILE A 278 -1.76 29.59 9.27
N ARG A 279 -2.47 28.71 9.98
CA ARG A 279 -3.04 27.49 9.36
C ARG A 279 -4.10 27.82 8.31
N GLN A 280 -4.91 28.85 8.53
CA GLN A 280 -5.91 29.28 7.54
C GLN A 280 -5.27 29.82 6.26
N GLU A 281 -4.19 30.59 6.36
CA GLU A 281 -3.43 31.03 5.18
C GLU A 281 -2.76 29.86 4.46
N LYS A 282 -2.22 28.88 5.19
CA LYS A 282 -1.69 27.64 4.59
C LYS A 282 -2.77 26.84 3.87
N LEU A 283 -3.95 26.68 4.47
CA LEU A 283 -5.09 26.00 3.83
C LEU A 283 -5.52 26.69 2.54
N LYS A 284 -5.57 28.03 2.53
CA LYS A 284 -5.90 28.79 1.34
C LYS A 284 -4.91 28.51 0.20
N ARG A 285 -3.60 28.62 0.48
CA ARG A 285 -2.54 28.31 -0.51
C ARG A 285 -2.59 26.86 -0.98
N PHE A 286 -2.85 25.93 -0.07
CA PHE A 286 -2.98 24.52 -0.39
C PHE A 286 -4.16 24.27 -1.34
N ARG A 287 -5.35 24.82 -1.05
CA ARG A 287 -6.53 24.73 -1.93
C ARG A 287 -6.25 25.31 -3.31
N GLU A 288 -5.65 26.51 -3.40
CA GLU A 288 -5.27 27.14 -4.68
C GLU A 288 -4.28 26.28 -5.48
N SER A 289 -3.24 25.75 -4.82
CA SER A 289 -2.25 24.85 -5.42
C SER A 289 -2.89 23.58 -6.00
N ILE A 290 -3.81 22.94 -5.27
CA ILE A 290 -4.49 21.73 -5.73
C ILE A 290 -5.43 22.02 -6.90
N THR A 291 -6.21 23.10 -6.84
CA THR A 291 -7.06 23.53 -7.96
C THR A 291 -6.23 23.65 -9.23
N ASN A 292 -5.10 24.36 -9.19
CA ASN A 292 -4.23 24.55 -10.35
C ASN A 292 -3.62 23.24 -10.87
N LYS A 293 -3.21 22.33 -9.98
CA LYS A 293 -2.63 21.04 -10.36
C LYS A 293 -3.66 20.10 -11.02
N LEU A 294 -4.93 20.20 -10.63
CA LEU A 294 -5.99 19.32 -11.14
C LEU A 294 -6.74 19.92 -12.34
N SER A 295 -6.67 21.23 -12.56
CA SER A 295 -7.27 21.93 -13.70
C SER A 295 -6.46 21.85 -14.99
N ASN A 296 -5.12 21.80 -14.91
CA ASN A 296 -4.21 21.96 -16.06
C ASN A 296 -4.05 20.72 -16.96
N ASN A 297 -5.09 19.89 -17.10
CA ASN A 297 -5.09 18.81 -18.10
C ASN A 297 -5.51 19.35 -19.47
N GLU A 298 -4.62 20.10 -20.12
CA GLU A 298 -4.85 20.81 -21.40
C GLU A 298 -5.10 19.91 -22.64
N ASN A 299 -5.22 18.59 -22.50
CA ASN A 299 -5.23 17.66 -23.65
C ASN A 299 -6.49 16.80 -23.85
N ASN A 300 -7.63 17.15 -23.25
CA ASN A 300 -8.88 16.41 -23.52
C ASN A 300 -9.96 17.34 -24.10
N GLU A 301 -10.20 17.22 -25.41
CA GLU A 301 -11.32 17.81 -26.17
C GLU A 301 -12.72 17.30 -25.73
N ILE A 302 -12.83 16.73 -24.54
CA ILE A 302 -14.09 16.27 -23.97
C ILE A 302 -14.26 16.99 -22.63
N ASN A 303 -15.27 17.85 -22.57
CA ASN A 303 -15.76 18.53 -21.37
C ASN A 303 -16.13 17.52 -20.26
N LEU A 304 -15.12 16.98 -19.59
CA LEU A 304 -15.26 16.25 -18.35
C LEU A 304 -14.88 17.24 -17.25
N GLU A 305 -15.84 17.53 -16.36
CA GLU A 305 -15.62 18.25 -15.11
C GLU A 305 -14.27 17.84 -14.50
N GLY A 306 -13.48 18.79 -14.02
CA GLY A 306 -12.13 18.53 -13.54
C GLY A 306 -12.07 17.41 -12.49
N ASN A 307 -10.87 16.94 -12.16
CA ASN A 307 -10.65 15.97 -11.08
C ASN A 307 -10.97 16.52 -9.67
N GLN A 308 -11.68 17.65 -9.61
CA GLN A 308 -12.01 18.42 -8.44
C GLN A 308 -13.52 18.68 -8.43
N THR A 309 -14.15 18.44 -7.29
CA THR A 309 -15.55 18.79 -7.02
C THR A 309 -15.57 19.74 -5.83
N ILE A 310 -16.15 20.92 -6.02
CA ILE A 310 -16.31 21.92 -4.95
C ILE A 310 -17.78 21.92 -4.53
N ILE A 311 -18.05 21.74 -3.24
CA ILE A 311 -19.40 21.75 -2.70
C ILE A 311 -19.47 22.75 -1.54
N ASN A 312 -20.32 23.76 -1.72
CA ASN A 312 -20.58 24.77 -0.72
C ASN A 312 -21.82 24.38 0.11
N ILE A 313 -21.74 24.57 1.42
CA ILE A 313 -22.78 24.23 2.38
C ILE A 313 -23.03 25.46 3.26
N PRO A 314 -24.26 25.98 3.34
CA PRO A 314 -24.59 27.03 4.30
C PRO A 314 -24.35 26.53 5.74
N TRP A 315 -23.55 27.28 6.50
CA TRP A 315 -23.40 27.01 7.93
C TRP A 315 -24.63 27.49 8.69
N ARG A 316 -25.10 26.67 9.62
CA ARG A 316 -26.17 27.03 10.55
C ARG A 316 -25.74 26.63 11.94
N ASP A 317 -25.94 27.53 12.91
CA ASP A 317 -25.72 27.23 14.32
C ASP A 317 -26.84 26.28 14.78
N HIS A 318 -26.63 24.98 14.57
CA HIS A 318 -27.62 23.97 14.93
C HIS A 318 -27.73 23.83 16.45
N THR A 319 -28.97 23.69 16.95
CA THR A 319 -29.25 23.21 18.31
C THR A 319 -29.32 21.68 18.39
N ASP A 320 -29.51 21.02 17.24
CA ASP A 320 -29.64 19.56 17.05
C ASP A 320 -28.53 19.00 16.13
N SER A 321 -28.59 17.70 15.82
CA SER A 321 -27.57 17.00 15.03
C SER A 321 -27.48 17.54 13.58
N GLN A 322 -26.27 17.81 13.07
CA GLN A 322 -26.04 18.31 11.71
C GLN A 322 -26.58 17.37 10.62
N SER A 323 -26.71 16.07 10.92
CA SER A 323 -27.29 15.05 10.03
C SER A 323 -28.75 15.31 9.65
N ASP A 324 -29.49 16.08 10.45
CA ASP A 324 -30.89 16.38 10.19
C ASP A 324 -31.09 17.60 9.27
N ASP A 325 -30.01 18.35 8.96
CA ASP A 325 -30.11 19.52 8.10
C ASP A 325 -30.34 19.13 6.62
N PRO A 326 -31.36 19.69 5.94
CA PRO A 326 -31.66 19.38 4.55
C PRO A 326 -30.53 19.70 3.55
N ASP A 327 -29.78 20.79 3.77
CA ASP A 327 -28.66 21.18 2.90
C ASP A 327 -27.48 20.23 3.11
N TYR A 328 -27.22 19.81 4.35
CA TYR A 328 -26.21 18.79 4.65
C TYR A 328 -26.56 17.42 4.06
N GLN A 329 -27.82 16.99 4.15
CA GLN A 329 -28.28 15.76 3.50
C GLN A 329 -28.17 15.83 1.98
N ARG A 330 -28.47 16.99 1.38
CA ARG A 330 -28.27 17.22 -0.05
C ARG A 330 -26.80 17.12 -0.42
N TYR A 331 -25.91 17.74 0.36
CA TYR A 331 -24.46 17.61 0.20
C TYR A 331 -24.02 16.14 0.20
N MET A 332 -24.44 15.35 1.19
CA MET A 332 -24.08 13.93 1.28
C MET A 332 -24.52 13.12 0.05
N ARG A 333 -25.74 13.37 -0.45
CA ARG A 333 -26.23 12.73 -1.68
C ARG A 333 -25.41 13.14 -2.90
N THR A 334 -25.09 14.43 -3.03
CA THR A 334 -24.26 14.96 -4.12
C THR A 334 -22.86 14.37 -4.06
N LEU A 335 -22.22 14.34 -2.89
CA LEU A 335 -20.90 13.75 -2.68
C LEU A 335 -20.86 12.29 -3.12
N ASN A 336 -21.81 11.48 -2.64
CA ASN A 336 -21.89 10.05 -2.98
C ASN A 336 -22.04 9.85 -4.50
N ALA A 337 -22.94 10.61 -5.13
CA ALA A 337 -23.16 10.56 -6.57
C ALA A 337 -21.91 11.00 -7.36
N SER A 338 -21.25 12.09 -6.96
CA SER A 338 -20.04 12.60 -7.60
C SER A 338 -18.89 11.59 -7.54
N VAL A 339 -18.64 10.97 -6.37
CA VAL A 339 -17.60 9.92 -6.24
C VAL A 339 -17.92 8.73 -7.13
N PHE A 340 -19.16 8.22 -7.07
CA PHE A 340 -19.58 7.07 -7.85
C PHE A 340 -19.45 7.32 -9.36
N LEU A 341 -20.02 8.41 -9.86
CA LEU A 341 -20.01 8.75 -11.29
C LEU A 341 -18.60 9.04 -11.81
N ARG A 342 -17.74 9.65 -10.97
CA ARG A 342 -16.36 9.93 -11.37
C ARG A 342 -15.51 8.67 -11.47
N ILE A 343 -15.57 7.79 -10.47
CA ILE A 343 -14.86 6.50 -10.54
C ILE A 343 -15.37 5.68 -11.72
N LYS A 344 -16.69 5.69 -11.95
CA LYS A 344 -17.29 5.02 -13.12
C LYS A 344 -16.76 5.58 -14.44
N SER A 345 -16.80 6.89 -14.64
CA SER A 345 -16.38 7.54 -15.89
C SER A 345 -14.89 7.43 -16.17
N LEU A 346 -14.02 7.61 -15.16
CA LEU A 346 -12.56 7.46 -15.33
C LEU A 346 -12.16 6.05 -15.76
N ASN A 347 -12.98 5.05 -15.46
CA ASN A 347 -12.70 3.66 -15.76
C ASN A 347 -13.45 3.13 -17.00
N GLN A 348 -14.45 3.84 -17.54
CA GLN A 348 -15.23 3.40 -18.71
C GLN A 348 -14.32 3.11 -19.92
N ASN A 349 -13.44 4.05 -20.28
CA ASN A 349 -12.55 3.90 -21.44
C ASN A 349 -11.47 2.81 -21.26
N TYR A 350 -11.08 2.50 -20.02
CA TYR A 350 -10.06 1.49 -19.74
C TYR A 350 -10.64 0.08 -19.71
N ILE A 351 -11.93 -0.05 -19.35
CA ILE A 351 -12.61 -1.33 -19.17
C ILE A 351 -13.21 -1.87 -20.47
N ASP A 352 -13.37 -1.01 -21.48
CA ASP A 352 -13.98 -1.38 -22.75
C ASP A 352 -13.20 -2.51 -23.46
N VAL A 353 -13.84 -3.69 -23.43
CA VAL A 353 -13.61 -4.92 -24.19
C VAL A 353 -12.34 -5.74 -23.88
N SER A 354 -11.18 -5.15 -23.60
CA SER A 354 -9.94 -5.92 -23.48
C SER A 354 -9.81 -6.63 -22.12
N ILE A 355 -10.07 -5.92 -21.02
CA ILE A 355 -9.89 -6.41 -19.63
C ILE A 355 -11.01 -7.36 -19.19
N SER A 356 -12.26 -6.98 -19.46
CA SER A 356 -13.41 -7.80 -19.08
C SER A 356 -13.37 -9.18 -19.75
N ASN A 357 -12.95 -9.27 -21.01
CA ASN A 357 -12.74 -10.55 -21.69
C ASN A 357 -11.48 -11.27 -21.22
N TYR A 358 -10.43 -10.53 -20.85
CA TYR A 358 -9.18 -11.10 -20.35
C TYR A 358 -9.39 -11.84 -19.02
N PHE A 359 -10.04 -11.21 -18.04
CA PHE A 359 -10.25 -11.83 -16.72
C PHE A 359 -11.41 -12.83 -16.66
N LYS A 360 -12.31 -12.83 -17.65
CA LYS A 360 -13.30 -13.91 -17.84
C LYS A 360 -12.66 -15.23 -18.26
N SER A 361 -11.48 -15.21 -18.89
CA SER A 361 -10.73 -16.43 -19.21
C SER A 361 -9.94 -16.89 -17.98
N PRO A 362 -10.21 -18.10 -17.44
CA PRO A 362 -9.50 -18.61 -16.26
C PRO A 362 -8.00 -18.75 -16.52
N GLU A 363 -7.61 -19.19 -17.72
CA GLU A 363 -6.20 -19.33 -18.14
C GLU A 363 -5.44 -18.00 -18.13
N LYS A 364 -6.03 -16.94 -18.70
CA LYS A 364 -5.42 -15.60 -18.74
C LYS A 364 -5.37 -14.96 -17.36
N SER A 365 -6.43 -15.14 -16.58
CA SER A 365 -6.53 -14.68 -15.19
C SER A 365 -5.47 -15.36 -14.31
N PHE A 366 -5.23 -16.65 -14.52
CA PHE A 366 -4.21 -17.43 -13.83
C PHE A 366 -2.79 -17.04 -14.26
N TYR A 367 -2.54 -16.93 -15.57
CA TYR A 367 -1.27 -16.46 -16.10
C TYR A 367 -0.86 -15.10 -15.52
N ASN A 368 -1.82 -14.16 -15.43
CA ASN A 368 -1.57 -12.85 -14.84
C ASN A 368 -1.25 -12.92 -13.35
N GLU A 369 -1.88 -13.84 -12.61
CA GLU A 369 -1.53 -14.10 -11.21
C GLU A 369 -0.07 -14.56 -11.09
N VAL A 370 0.35 -15.57 -11.87
CA VAL A 370 1.73 -16.06 -11.89
C VAL A 370 2.71 -14.92 -12.22
N LEU A 371 2.38 -14.09 -13.21
CA LEU A 371 3.19 -12.96 -13.64
C LEU A 371 3.40 -11.91 -12.52
N VAL A 372 2.38 -11.65 -11.69
CA VAL A 372 2.50 -10.74 -10.53
C VAL A 372 3.52 -11.27 -9.52
N HIS A 373 3.47 -12.56 -9.17
CA HIS A 373 4.43 -13.17 -8.24
C HIS A 373 5.87 -13.15 -8.80
N LEU A 374 6.04 -13.47 -10.09
CA LEU A 374 7.36 -13.44 -10.73
C LEU A 374 7.93 -12.02 -10.84
N THR A 375 7.09 -11.03 -11.13
CA THR A 375 7.51 -9.62 -11.18
C THR A 375 7.94 -9.13 -9.79
N TYR A 376 7.22 -9.53 -8.74
CA TYR A 376 7.60 -9.24 -7.37
C TYR A 376 8.94 -9.89 -6.99
N TYR A 377 9.15 -11.14 -7.39
CA TYR A 377 10.43 -11.82 -7.25
C TYR A 377 11.57 -11.09 -7.99
N SER A 378 11.37 -10.69 -9.26
CA SER A 378 12.37 -9.94 -10.05
C SER A 378 12.80 -8.66 -9.35
N LYS A 379 11.83 -7.91 -8.81
CA LYS A 379 12.10 -6.70 -8.05
C LYS A 379 12.97 -6.98 -6.82
N HIS A 380 12.66 -8.02 -6.04
CA HIS A 380 13.45 -8.37 -4.85
C HIS A 380 14.82 -8.94 -5.18
N SER A 381 14.94 -9.71 -6.26
CA SER A 381 16.22 -10.30 -6.69
C SER A 381 17.23 -9.23 -7.12
N SER A 382 16.77 -8.05 -7.53
CA SER A 382 17.63 -6.88 -7.83
C SER A 382 18.29 -6.26 -6.59
N HIS A 383 17.75 -6.48 -5.39
CA HIS A 383 18.28 -5.88 -4.16
C HIS A 383 19.56 -6.60 -3.71
N THR A 384 20.47 -5.87 -3.08
CA THR A 384 21.69 -6.46 -2.50
C THR A 384 21.37 -7.11 -1.16
N CYS A 385 21.84 -8.34 -0.94
CA CYS A 385 21.73 -9.04 0.33
C CYS A 385 23.13 -9.16 0.96
N LEU A 386 23.40 -8.32 1.95
CA LEU A 386 24.70 -8.29 2.62
C LEU A 386 24.96 -9.62 3.34
N GLY A 387 26.17 -10.16 3.16
CA GLY A 387 26.58 -11.42 3.79
C GLY A 387 26.01 -12.68 3.13
N PHE A 388 25.32 -12.57 2.00
CA PHE A 388 24.76 -13.74 1.31
C PHE A 388 25.84 -14.72 0.81
N GLU A 389 26.97 -14.22 0.31
CA GLU A 389 28.13 -15.05 -0.07
C GLU A 389 28.67 -15.84 1.13
N HIS A 390 28.78 -15.17 2.29
CA HIS A 390 29.19 -15.82 3.52
C HIS A 390 28.19 -16.91 3.95
N PHE A 391 26.89 -16.65 3.78
CA PHE A 391 25.84 -17.63 4.05
C PHE A 391 25.99 -18.87 3.17
N THR A 392 26.11 -18.71 1.84
CA THR A 392 26.22 -19.86 0.93
C THR A 392 27.51 -20.65 1.13
N GLU A 393 28.61 -19.97 1.49
CA GLU A 393 29.92 -20.60 1.70
C GLU A 393 30.10 -21.25 3.07
N ARG A 394 29.56 -20.66 4.15
CA ARG A 394 29.88 -21.10 5.51
C ARG A 394 28.72 -21.77 6.25
N ASN A 395 27.50 -21.66 5.75
CA ASN A 395 26.36 -22.28 6.42
C ASN A 395 26.31 -23.78 6.15
N TYR A 396 26.73 -24.57 7.14
CA TYR A 396 26.75 -26.04 7.06
C TYR A 396 25.34 -26.63 6.84
N SER A 397 24.31 -26.10 7.49
CA SER A 397 22.94 -26.64 7.34
C SER A 397 22.38 -26.41 5.94
N PHE A 398 22.65 -25.24 5.34
CA PHE A 398 22.29 -24.95 3.95
C PHE A 398 23.01 -25.87 2.97
N LYS A 399 24.34 -26.04 3.12
CA LYS A 399 25.12 -26.94 2.25
C LYS A 399 24.69 -28.40 2.38
N HIS A 400 24.43 -28.85 3.61
CA HIS A 400 23.93 -30.19 3.86
C HIS A 400 22.56 -30.39 3.21
N TRP A 401 21.62 -29.46 3.41
CA TRP A 401 20.31 -29.49 2.77
C TRP A 401 20.42 -29.53 1.24
N LEU A 402 21.25 -28.68 0.64
CA LEU A 402 21.45 -28.65 -0.83
C LEU A 402 22.01 -29.97 -1.37
N THR A 403 22.87 -30.63 -0.60
CA THR A 403 23.42 -31.94 -0.96
C THR A 403 22.35 -33.02 -0.90
N VAL A 404 21.55 -33.04 0.17
CA VAL A 404 20.44 -34.00 0.34
C VAL A 404 19.34 -33.76 -0.70
N ALA A 405 18.99 -32.52 -1.00
CA ALA A 405 17.95 -32.17 -1.95
C ALA A 405 18.22 -32.65 -3.39
N ASN A 406 19.50 -32.86 -3.74
CA ASN A 406 19.93 -33.44 -5.02
C ASN A 406 19.83 -34.98 -5.06
N THR A 407 19.40 -35.61 -3.97
CA THR A 407 19.13 -37.06 -3.89
C THR A 407 17.62 -37.33 -4.07
N SER A 408 17.15 -38.51 -3.67
CA SER A 408 15.73 -38.88 -3.68
C SER A 408 14.93 -38.37 -2.46
N GLU A 409 15.57 -37.62 -1.57
CA GLU A 409 14.95 -37.02 -0.38
C GLU A 409 14.81 -35.50 -0.55
N HIS A 410 13.57 -35.02 -0.59
CA HIS A 410 13.26 -33.62 -0.82
C HIS A 410 12.65 -33.01 0.45
N TYR A 411 13.48 -32.53 1.37
CA TYR A 411 13.03 -31.83 2.57
C TYR A 411 12.85 -30.33 2.30
N PRO A 412 11.85 -29.66 2.89
CA PRO A 412 11.76 -28.21 2.83
C PRO A 412 12.92 -27.54 3.56
N TYR A 413 13.40 -26.41 3.03
CA TYR A 413 14.30 -25.50 3.75
C TYR A 413 13.51 -24.34 4.34
N THR A 414 13.33 -24.34 5.66
CA THR A 414 12.53 -23.33 6.36
C THR A 414 13.40 -22.18 6.85
N ILE A 415 13.04 -20.95 6.48
CA ILE A 415 13.66 -19.73 6.99
C ILE A 415 12.72 -19.10 8.03
N PHE A 416 13.20 -18.94 9.26
CA PHE A 416 12.47 -18.28 10.34
C PHE A 416 13.29 -17.14 10.94
N GLY A 417 12.62 -16.15 11.51
CA GLY A 417 13.25 -14.97 12.06
C GLY A 417 12.23 -13.89 12.39
N SER A 418 12.66 -12.88 13.14
CA SER A 418 11.83 -11.75 13.52
C SER A 418 11.28 -10.98 12.31
N ARG A 419 10.29 -10.12 12.55
CA ARG A 419 9.76 -9.24 11.52
C ARG A 419 10.86 -8.35 10.96
N ALA A 420 10.83 -8.09 9.65
CA ALA A 420 11.81 -7.27 8.94
C ALA A 420 13.28 -7.73 9.05
N SER A 421 13.55 -8.97 9.48
CA SER A 421 14.90 -9.53 9.54
C SER A 421 15.52 -9.87 8.18
N GLY A 422 14.81 -9.60 7.08
CA GLY A 422 15.27 -9.89 5.72
C GLY A 422 14.91 -11.28 5.17
N LYS A 423 13.97 -12.01 5.80
CA LYS A 423 13.55 -13.37 5.38
C LYS A 423 13.20 -13.45 3.88
N THR A 424 12.29 -12.59 3.41
CA THR A 424 11.87 -12.55 2.00
C THR A 424 13.03 -12.32 1.04
N LEU A 425 13.97 -11.43 1.41
CA LEU A 425 15.16 -11.16 0.61
C LEU A 425 16.10 -12.37 0.59
N LEU A 426 16.31 -13.03 1.73
CA LEU A 426 17.12 -14.25 1.83
C LEU A 426 16.52 -15.39 1.00
N CYS A 427 15.20 -15.65 1.14
CA CYS A 427 14.47 -16.64 0.32
C CYS A 427 14.65 -16.37 -1.17
N THR A 428 14.45 -15.12 -1.59
CA THR A 428 14.60 -14.69 -2.98
C THR A 428 16.03 -14.94 -3.50
N LYS A 429 17.05 -14.65 -2.68
CA LYS A 429 18.46 -14.87 -3.06
C LYS A 429 18.84 -16.34 -3.11
N ILE A 430 18.26 -17.19 -2.26
CA ILE A 430 18.45 -18.64 -2.36
C ILE A 430 17.91 -19.16 -3.69
N VAL A 431 16.70 -18.78 -4.10
CA VAL A 431 16.16 -19.17 -5.40
C VAL A 431 17.06 -18.69 -6.54
N GLN A 432 17.54 -17.43 -6.48
CA GLN A 432 18.49 -16.89 -7.47
C GLN A 432 19.79 -17.70 -7.53
N TYR A 433 20.34 -18.07 -6.38
CA TYR A 433 21.54 -18.91 -6.27
C TYR A 433 21.31 -20.30 -6.88
N LEU A 434 20.18 -20.95 -6.58
CA LEU A 434 19.83 -22.26 -7.10
C LEU A 434 19.63 -22.23 -8.62
N LEU A 435 18.95 -21.22 -9.14
CA LEU A 435 18.77 -21.00 -10.58
C LEU A 435 20.11 -20.88 -11.31
N ASN A 436 21.07 -20.17 -10.73
CA ASN A 436 22.42 -20.02 -11.30
C ASN A 436 23.27 -21.29 -11.18
N THR A 437 23.09 -22.05 -10.09
CA THR A 437 23.93 -23.22 -9.78
C THR A 437 23.49 -24.48 -10.50
N LEU A 438 22.18 -24.65 -10.72
CA LEU A 438 21.63 -25.92 -11.20
C LEU A 438 21.82 -26.16 -12.71
N GLU A 439 22.22 -25.16 -13.50
CA GLU A 439 22.60 -25.13 -14.95
C GLU A 439 21.66 -25.86 -15.96
N LYS A 440 20.69 -26.64 -15.47
CA LYS A 440 19.65 -27.37 -16.20
C LYS A 440 18.47 -26.43 -16.44
N ASN A 441 17.54 -26.83 -17.31
CA ASN A 441 16.24 -26.16 -17.49
C ASN A 441 15.39 -26.27 -16.19
N VAL A 442 15.75 -25.48 -15.18
CA VAL A 442 15.08 -25.38 -13.88
C VAL A 442 13.75 -24.67 -14.06
N GLN A 443 12.71 -25.20 -13.44
CA GLN A 443 11.39 -24.56 -13.39
C GLN A 443 11.15 -24.00 -11.99
N CYS A 444 10.42 -22.90 -11.89
CA CYS A 444 10.11 -22.27 -10.62
C CYS A 444 8.60 -22.07 -10.44
N VAL A 445 8.12 -22.35 -9.23
CA VAL A 445 6.79 -21.96 -8.77
C VAL A 445 6.98 -21.10 -7.54
N ILE A 446 6.68 -19.80 -7.66
CA ILE A 446 6.90 -18.81 -6.59
C ILE A 446 5.55 -18.25 -6.18
N ARG A 447 5.25 -18.25 -4.88
CA ARG A 447 4.05 -17.63 -4.30
C ARG A 447 4.40 -16.82 -3.06
N TYR A 448 3.90 -15.59 -3.04
CA TYR A 448 3.94 -14.70 -1.88
C TYR A 448 2.54 -14.60 -1.30
N PHE A 449 2.37 -14.87 -0.01
CA PHE A 449 1.11 -14.62 0.67
C PHE A 449 0.81 -13.11 0.71
N ASN A 450 -0.47 -12.77 0.66
CA ASN A 450 -1.00 -11.39 0.71
C ASN A 450 -0.49 -10.42 -0.37
N LEU A 451 0.13 -10.91 -1.44
CA LEU A 451 0.53 -10.10 -2.59
C LEU A 451 -0.68 -9.64 -3.43
N THR A 452 -1.64 -10.53 -3.67
CA THR A 452 -2.88 -10.28 -4.44
C THR A 452 -4.11 -10.67 -3.61
N SER A 453 -5.32 -10.41 -4.12
CA SER A 453 -6.55 -10.92 -3.50
C SER A 453 -6.64 -12.45 -3.52
N LYS A 454 -6.06 -13.11 -4.54
CA LYS A 454 -6.04 -14.57 -4.72
C LYS A 454 -4.94 -15.29 -3.93
N SER A 455 -4.10 -14.54 -3.21
CA SER A 455 -3.00 -15.08 -2.43
C SER A 455 -3.17 -14.85 -0.92
N ARG A 456 -4.41 -14.61 -0.46
CA ARG A 456 -4.74 -14.40 0.96
C ARG A 456 -5.11 -15.69 1.68
N ASN A 457 -5.74 -16.61 0.96
CA ASN A 457 -6.20 -17.88 1.50
C ASN A 457 -5.24 -19.00 1.09
N ILE A 458 -4.86 -19.85 2.05
CA ILE A 458 -4.00 -21.01 1.78
C ILE A 458 -4.59 -21.95 0.72
N SER A 459 -5.91 -22.13 0.68
CA SER A 459 -6.61 -22.93 -0.32
C SER A 459 -6.41 -22.35 -1.72
N GLU A 460 -6.56 -21.04 -1.89
CA GLU A 460 -6.38 -20.37 -3.19
C GLU A 460 -4.92 -20.40 -3.64
N VAL A 461 -3.97 -20.19 -2.72
CA VAL A 461 -2.53 -20.31 -3.00
C VAL A 461 -2.19 -21.74 -3.41
N PHE A 462 -2.72 -22.74 -2.71
CA PHE A 462 -2.47 -24.14 -3.03
C PHE A 462 -3.07 -24.55 -4.37
N THR A 463 -4.32 -24.18 -4.64
CA THR A 463 -4.94 -24.36 -5.97
C THR A 463 -4.09 -23.70 -7.04
N SER A 464 -3.61 -22.47 -6.81
CA SER A 464 -2.74 -21.75 -7.73
C SER A 464 -1.39 -22.45 -7.97
N ILE A 465 -0.82 -23.12 -6.96
CA ILE A 465 0.40 -23.93 -7.13
C ILE A 465 0.08 -25.17 -7.98
N CYS A 466 -0.96 -25.92 -7.64
CA CYS A 466 -1.38 -27.12 -8.36
C CYS A 466 -1.69 -26.84 -9.83
N THR A 467 -2.41 -25.74 -10.11
CA THR A 467 -2.70 -25.31 -11.49
C THR A 467 -1.44 -24.91 -12.26
N GLN A 468 -0.40 -24.36 -11.60
CA GLN A 468 0.85 -24.07 -12.30
C GLN A 468 1.62 -25.37 -12.57
N LEU A 469 1.67 -26.28 -11.60
CA LEU A 469 2.32 -27.58 -11.75
C LEU A 469 1.71 -28.39 -12.90
N SER A 470 0.39 -28.34 -13.08
CA SER A 470 -0.29 -29.05 -14.18
C SER A 470 0.12 -28.58 -15.58
N SER A 471 0.65 -27.36 -15.69
CA SER A 471 1.17 -26.81 -16.94
C SER A 471 2.61 -27.22 -17.25
N LEU A 472 3.31 -27.88 -16.32
CA LEU A 472 4.69 -28.31 -16.49
C LEU A 472 4.79 -29.61 -17.30
N GLU A 473 5.84 -29.73 -18.10
CA GLU A 473 6.14 -30.97 -18.84
C GLU A 473 6.27 -32.17 -17.88
N HIS A 474 5.73 -33.33 -18.27
CA HIS A 474 5.73 -34.59 -17.52
C HIS A 474 4.83 -34.62 -16.27
N VAL A 475 4.00 -33.60 -16.03
CA VAL A 475 2.95 -33.64 -15.00
C VAL A 475 1.62 -34.06 -15.65
N PRO A 476 0.82 -34.96 -15.02
CA PRO A 476 -0.50 -35.29 -15.53
C PRO A 476 -1.41 -34.06 -15.60
N ALA A 477 -2.13 -33.91 -16.72
CA ALA A 477 -3.18 -32.90 -16.83
C ALA A 477 -4.20 -33.09 -15.69
N SER A 478 -4.64 -31.99 -15.10
CA SER A 478 -5.67 -32.03 -14.07
C SER A 478 -7.01 -32.43 -14.69
N ASN A 479 -7.46 -33.67 -14.46
CA ASN A 479 -8.79 -34.11 -14.87
C ASN A 479 -9.86 -33.41 -14.01
N ASN A 480 -10.67 -32.54 -14.63
CA ASN A 480 -11.90 -31.90 -14.14
C ASN A 480 -11.87 -31.25 -12.74
N GLU A 481 -11.96 -29.92 -12.73
CA GLU A 481 -11.94 -28.99 -11.58
C GLU A 481 -13.00 -29.24 -10.48
N GLN A 482 -13.99 -30.12 -10.68
CA GLN A 482 -15.15 -30.22 -9.79
C GLN A 482 -15.01 -31.22 -8.63
N TYR A 483 -14.03 -32.14 -8.65
CA TYR A 483 -13.90 -33.20 -7.62
C TYR A 483 -12.45 -33.61 -7.28
N MET A 484 -11.47 -32.72 -7.48
CA MET A 484 -10.08 -33.06 -7.16
C MET A 484 -9.78 -32.91 -5.66
N ASN A 485 -9.32 -34.00 -5.04
CA ASN A 485 -8.54 -33.89 -3.80
C ASN A 485 -7.20 -33.24 -4.16
N HIS A 486 -7.09 -31.92 -3.96
CA HIS A 486 -5.95 -31.11 -4.39
C HIS A 486 -4.61 -31.63 -3.80
N ILE A 487 -4.68 -32.28 -2.64
CA ILE A 487 -3.53 -32.88 -1.94
C ILE A 487 -3.01 -34.11 -2.70
N GLU A 488 -3.90 -35.02 -3.08
CA GLU A 488 -3.54 -36.22 -3.85
C GLU A 488 -2.94 -35.83 -5.20
N TYR A 489 -3.53 -34.83 -5.86
CA TYR A 489 -3.01 -34.30 -7.12
C TYR A 489 -1.61 -33.71 -6.93
N TYR A 490 -1.42 -32.87 -5.91
CA TYR A 490 -0.13 -32.25 -5.61
C TYR A 490 0.96 -33.29 -5.39
N HIS A 491 0.71 -34.31 -4.58
CA HIS A 491 1.67 -35.40 -4.36
C HIS A 491 1.96 -36.19 -5.62
N SER A 492 0.95 -36.47 -6.45
CA SER A 492 1.12 -37.14 -7.75
C SER A 492 1.97 -36.32 -8.72
N ALA A 493 1.75 -35.00 -8.77
CA ALA A 493 2.53 -34.06 -9.57
C ALA A 493 3.99 -34.03 -9.12
N LEU A 494 4.25 -33.89 -7.80
CA LEU A 494 5.60 -33.93 -7.25
C LEU A 494 6.30 -35.26 -7.52
N ALA A 495 5.62 -36.40 -7.35
CA ALA A 495 6.19 -37.72 -7.64
C ALA A 495 6.54 -37.92 -9.12
N SER A 496 5.78 -37.29 -10.02
CA SER A 496 6.07 -37.28 -11.46
C SER A 496 7.28 -36.40 -11.77
N LEU A 497 7.37 -35.23 -11.14
CA LEU A 497 8.50 -34.30 -11.25
C LEU A 497 9.80 -34.87 -10.68
N SER A 498 9.77 -35.61 -9.57
CA SER A 498 10.95 -36.27 -9.00
C SER A 498 11.55 -37.34 -9.93
N LYS A 499 10.77 -37.86 -10.89
CA LYS A 499 11.26 -38.78 -11.94
C LYS A 499 11.83 -38.03 -13.15
N SER A 500 11.55 -36.73 -13.26
CA SER A 500 12.06 -35.88 -14.33
C SER A 500 13.53 -35.55 -14.10
N GLN A 501 14.28 -35.34 -15.19
CA GLN A 501 15.65 -34.83 -15.14
C GLN A 501 15.72 -33.31 -14.96
N ARG A 502 14.58 -32.63 -14.85
CA ARG A 502 14.47 -31.18 -14.70
C ARG A 502 14.11 -30.81 -13.25
N PRO A 503 14.97 -30.09 -12.52
CA PRO A 503 14.69 -29.68 -11.16
C PRO A 503 13.56 -28.62 -11.13
N VAL A 504 12.73 -28.68 -10.09
CA VAL A 504 11.67 -27.70 -9.83
C VAL A 504 11.92 -27.06 -8.47
N ILE A 505 11.92 -25.73 -8.43
CA ILE A 505 12.03 -24.95 -7.20
C ILE A 505 10.63 -24.45 -6.84
N LEU A 506 10.15 -24.82 -5.65
CA LEU A 506 8.93 -24.27 -5.05
C LEU A 506 9.31 -23.30 -3.94
N MET A 507 8.92 -22.04 -4.08
CA MET A 507 9.12 -21.00 -3.06
C MET A 507 7.77 -20.49 -2.58
N ILE A 508 7.58 -20.50 -1.26
CA ILE A 508 6.41 -19.96 -0.59
C ILE A 508 6.90 -19.00 0.50
N ASP A 509 6.51 -17.72 0.42
CA ASP A 509 6.93 -16.67 1.36
C ASP A 509 5.71 -16.03 2.04
N GLY A 510 5.84 -15.65 3.32
CA GLY A 510 4.78 -15.01 4.10
C GLY A 510 3.73 -15.96 4.69
N ILE A 511 4.10 -17.21 4.96
CA ILE A 511 3.21 -18.22 5.57
C ILE A 511 2.65 -17.74 6.92
N GLU A 512 3.37 -16.88 7.64
CA GLU A 512 2.92 -16.26 8.88
C GLU A 512 1.69 -15.37 8.73
N ASP A 513 1.42 -14.85 7.53
CA ASP A 513 0.36 -13.86 7.29
C ASP A 513 -0.96 -14.49 6.80
N ILE A 514 -1.12 -15.82 6.96
CA ILE A 514 -2.34 -16.53 6.54
C ILE A 514 -3.51 -16.13 7.44
N THR A 515 -4.56 -15.57 6.84
CA THR A 515 -5.85 -15.40 7.51
C THR A 515 -6.59 -16.74 7.55
N PRO A 516 -6.90 -17.31 8.72
CA PRO A 516 -7.69 -18.53 8.80
C PRO A 516 -9.09 -18.31 8.19
N PRO A 517 -9.67 -19.31 7.50
CA PRO A 517 -10.97 -19.18 6.85
C PRO A 517 -12.12 -18.93 7.84
N ASN A 518 -11.93 -19.26 9.13
CA ASN A 518 -12.86 -18.98 10.22
C ASN A 518 -12.08 -18.52 11.46
N GLN A 519 -12.64 -17.61 12.26
CA GLN A 519 -12.05 -17.13 13.53
C GLN A 519 -11.81 -18.26 14.56
N HIS A 520 -12.37 -19.45 14.34
CA HIS A 520 -12.21 -20.64 15.19
C HIS A 520 -11.27 -21.72 14.59
N ALA A 521 -10.71 -21.51 13.40
CA ALA A 521 -9.73 -22.45 12.86
C ALA A 521 -8.41 -22.26 13.61
N SER A 522 -8.07 -23.25 14.44
CA SER A 522 -6.87 -23.23 15.27
C SER A 522 -5.59 -23.18 14.43
N SER A 523 -4.49 -22.74 15.04
CA SER A 523 -3.12 -22.88 14.52
C SER A 523 -2.80 -24.31 14.03
N VAL A 524 -3.53 -25.32 14.50
CA VAL A 524 -3.43 -26.72 14.08
C VAL A 524 -3.95 -26.94 12.66
N ALA A 525 -5.03 -26.27 12.24
CA ALA A 525 -5.54 -26.38 10.87
C ALA A 525 -4.57 -25.75 9.86
N LEU A 526 -3.93 -24.65 10.23
CA LEU A 526 -2.83 -24.04 9.48
C LEU A 526 -1.65 -24.99 9.36
N TYR A 527 -1.25 -25.60 10.48
CA TYR A 527 -0.14 -26.56 10.52
C TYR A 527 -0.44 -27.81 9.69
N GLN A 528 -1.66 -28.33 9.72
CA GLN A 528 -2.10 -29.46 8.89
C GLN A 528 -2.13 -29.10 7.41
N ALA A 529 -2.58 -27.90 7.04
CA ALA A 529 -2.56 -27.41 5.66
C ALA A 529 -1.12 -27.14 5.16
N LEU A 530 -0.24 -26.68 6.04
CA LEU A 530 1.20 -26.54 5.75
C LEU A 530 1.89 -27.90 5.57
N LEU A 531 1.56 -28.88 6.41
CA LEU A 531 2.05 -30.26 6.24
C LEU A 531 1.60 -30.87 4.91
N GLN A 532 0.45 -30.45 4.36
CA GLN A 532 -0.01 -30.87 3.02
C GLN A 532 0.78 -30.22 1.88
N LEU A 533 1.39 -29.04 2.10
CA LEU A 533 2.26 -28.36 1.14
C LEU A 533 3.67 -28.98 1.09
N LEU A 534 4.07 -29.71 2.14
CA LEU A 534 5.37 -30.34 2.22
C LEU A 534 5.40 -31.64 1.42
N PRO A 535 6.57 -32.02 0.87
CA PRO A 535 6.77 -33.36 0.33
C PRO A 535 6.42 -34.42 1.40
N PRO A 536 5.94 -35.61 1.01
CA PRO A 536 5.39 -36.61 1.93
C PRO A 536 6.42 -37.26 2.89
N LYS A 537 7.69 -36.85 2.88
CA LYS A 537 8.77 -37.39 3.70
C LYS A 537 9.33 -36.36 4.65
#